data_AF-A0A6N6ZT74-F1
#
_entry.id   AF-A0A6N6ZT74-F1
#
_cell.length_a   1.000
_cell.length_b   1.000
_cell.length_c   1.000
_cell.angle_alpha   90.00
_cell.angle_beta   90.00
_cell.angle_gamma   90.00
#
_symmetry.space_group_name_H-M   'P 1'
#
loop_
_entity.id
_entity.type
_entity.pdbx_description
1 polymer ?
#
loop_
_entity_poly.entity_id
_entity_poly.type
_entity_poly.pdbx_seq_one_letter_code
_entity_poly.pdbx_strand_id
1 'polypeptide(L)'
;MNKAPRYLLTDQFDLGMLSSLTADITLTEISLADVCQLIEQAECDKKLGLHGGWADAVKNKTVVSLQPDGPILIVARPVQTDEGVLMKWVQVEVVD
;
A
#
# COMPACT_ATOMS: atom_id res chain seq x y z
N MET A 1 4.00 19.91 -11.53
CA MET A 1 3.72 18.52 -11.98
C MET A 1 3.41 17.72 -10.73
N ASN A 2 2.20 17.16 -10.58
CA ASN A 2 1.89 16.31 -9.43
C ASN A 2 2.53 14.94 -9.66
N LYS A 3 3.48 14.54 -8.82
CA LYS A 3 4.08 13.20 -8.85
C LYS A 3 3.06 12.17 -8.33
N ALA A 4 3.16 10.93 -8.80
CA ALA A 4 2.31 9.85 -8.30
C ALA A 4 2.57 9.59 -6.80
N PRO A 5 1.55 9.19 -6.02
CA PRO A 5 1.74 8.77 -4.63
C PRO A 5 2.74 7.61 -4.55
N ARG A 6 3.58 7.61 -3.52
CA ARG A 6 4.46 6.47 -3.21
C ARG A 6 3.70 5.37 -2.47
N TYR A 7 2.80 5.75 -1.55
CA TYR A 7 2.04 4.80 -0.75
C TYR A 7 0.55 4.92 -1.04
N LEU A 8 -0.11 3.78 -1.15
CA LEU A 8 -1.54 3.66 -1.41
C LEU A 8 -2.18 2.88 -0.27
N LEU A 9 -3.15 3.48 0.42
CA LEU A 9 -3.86 2.83 1.52
C LEU A 9 -5.17 2.23 1.00
N THR A 10 -5.42 0.95 1.28
CA THR A 10 -6.66 0.29 0.88
C THR A 10 -7.14 -0.69 1.95
N ASP A 11 -8.45 -0.87 2.08
CA ASP A 11 -9.04 -1.99 2.82
C ASP A 11 -9.40 -3.18 1.91
N GLN A 12 -9.24 -3.00 0.60
CA GLN A 12 -9.59 -3.94 -0.44
C GLN A 12 -8.33 -4.37 -1.19
N PHE A 13 -8.04 -5.67 -1.09
CA PHE A 13 -6.98 -6.32 -1.83
C PHE A 13 -7.52 -7.63 -2.38
N ASP A 14 -7.43 -7.79 -3.70
CA ASP A 14 -7.92 -8.97 -4.42
C ASP A 14 -6.78 -9.56 -5.26
N LEU A 15 -6.72 -10.89 -5.34
CA LEU A 15 -5.70 -11.58 -6.13
C LEU A 15 -5.80 -11.27 -7.62
N GLY A 16 -6.97 -10.85 -8.12
CA GLY A 16 -7.16 -10.31 -9.46
C GLY A 16 -6.32 -9.06 -9.72
N MET A 17 -5.99 -8.27 -8.70
CA MET A 17 -5.03 -7.16 -8.81
C MET A 17 -3.59 -7.64 -9.02
N LEU A 18 -3.30 -8.88 -8.66
CA LEU A 18 -2.01 -9.54 -8.87
C LEU A 18 -1.99 -10.39 -10.15
N SER A 19 -3.17 -10.73 -10.69
CA SER A 19 -3.31 -11.71 -11.78
C SER A 19 -2.64 -11.29 -13.10
N SER A 20 -2.30 -10.01 -13.25
CA SER A 20 -1.57 -9.47 -14.41
C SER A 20 -0.06 -9.31 -14.17
N LEU A 21 0.45 -9.63 -12.99
CA LEU A 21 1.86 -9.47 -12.65
C LEU A 21 2.66 -10.71 -13.07
N THR A 22 3.68 -10.51 -13.90
CA THR A 22 4.72 -11.50 -14.20
C THR A 22 5.92 -11.42 -13.24
N ALA A 23 5.85 -10.52 -12.26
CA ALA A 23 6.93 -10.17 -11.33
C ALA A 23 6.67 -10.76 -9.93
N ASP A 24 7.73 -10.88 -9.13
CA ASP A 24 7.65 -11.39 -7.77
C ASP A 24 6.98 -10.36 -6.83
N ILE A 25 6.25 -10.85 -5.83
CA ILE A 25 5.49 -10.01 -4.90
C ILE A 25 5.94 -10.33 -3.47
N THR A 26 6.32 -9.29 -2.74
CA THR A 26 6.59 -9.38 -1.31
C THR A 26 5.36 -8.94 -0.52
N LEU A 27 4.95 -9.79 0.42
CA LEU A 27 3.89 -9.51 1.39
C LEU A 27 4.49 -9.47 2.79
N THR A 28 4.50 -8.29 3.40
CA THR A 28 5.08 -8.09 4.74
C THR A 28 3.98 -7.63 5.69
N GLU A 29 3.68 -8.41 6.74
CA GLU A 29 2.84 -7.95 7.83
C GLU A 29 3.58 -6.84 8.60
N ILE A 30 2.94 -5.70 8.77
CA ILE A 30 3.51 -4.52 9.43
C ILE A 30 2.60 -4.07 10.59
N SER A 31 3.17 -3.38 11.56
CA SER A 31 2.40 -2.83 12.67
C SER A 31 1.72 -1.51 12.29
N LEU A 32 0.73 -1.08 13.08
CA LEU A 32 0.12 0.25 12.91
C LEU A 32 1.18 1.37 13.08
N ALA A 33 2.16 1.17 13.96
CA ALA A 33 3.23 2.15 14.16
C ALA A 33 4.07 2.32 12.88
N ASP A 34 4.39 1.21 12.20
CA ASP A 34 5.11 1.24 10.93
C ASP A 34 4.29 1.94 9.84
N VAL A 35 2.97 1.66 9.77
CA VAL A 35 2.06 2.36 8.84
C VAL A 35 2.09 3.87 9.06
N CYS A 36 2.00 4.33 10.31
CA CYS A 36 2.07 5.75 10.63
C CYS A 36 3.41 6.36 10.18
N GLN A 37 4.52 5.68 10.45
CA GLN A 37 5.86 6.13 10.05
C GLN A 37 5.99 6.23 8.52
N LEU A 38 5.45 5.27 7.76
CA LEU A 38 5.47 5.30 6.30
C LEU A 38 4.68 6.49 5.75
N ILE A 39 3.51 6.79 6.32
CA ILE A 39 2.68 7.94 5.94
C ILE A 39 3.42 9.26 6.20
N GLU A 40 4.04 9.39 7.37
CA GLU A 40 4.84 10.57 7.72
C GLU A 40 6.02 10.76 6.77
N GLN A 41 6.75 9.68 6.48
CA GLN A 41 7.84 9.70 5.51
C GLN A 41 7.36 10.10 4.11
N ALA A 42 6.21 9.58 3.67
CA ALA A 42 5.62 9.94 2.39
C ALA A 42 5.34 11.44 2.28
N GLU A 43 4.76 12.05 3.32
CA GLU A 43 4.50 13.49 3.33
C GLU A 43 5.79 14.32 3.41
N CYS A 44 6.83 13.83 4.08
CA CYS A 44 8.17 14.44 4.03
C CYS A 44 8.76 14.38 2.60
N ASP A 45 8.71 13.23 1.95
CA ASP A 45 9.21 13.03 0.59
C ASP A 45 8.47 13.91 -0.43
N LYS A 46 7.16 14.10 -0.22
CA LYS A 46 6.34 15.02 -1.01
C LYS A 46 6.79 16.47 -0.86
N LYS A 47 7.10 16.91 0.36
CA LYS A 47 7.64 18.27 0.62
C LYS A 47 9.01 18.47 -0.04
N LEU A 48 9.83 17.41 -0.09
CA LEU A 48 11.12 17.39 -0.81
C LEU A 48 10.97 17.22 -2.33
N GLY A 49 9.74 17.03 -2.82
CA GLY A 49 9.46 16.84 -4.24
C GLY A 49 9.97 15.51 -4.79
N LEU A 50 10.25 14.52 -3.95
CA LEU A 50 10.71 13.19 -4.36
C LEU A 50 9.55 12.41 -4.97
N HIS A 51 8.39 12.36 -4.31
CA HIS A 51 7.19 11.62 -4.69
C HIS A 51 5.90 12.43 -4.41
N GLY A 52 4.72 11.86 -4.70
CA GLY A 52 3.42 12.50 -4.49
C GLY A 52 2.87 12.41 -3.06
N GLY A 53 3.58 11.75 -2.14
CA GLY A 53 3.10 11.43 -0.79
C GLY A 53 2.32 10.13 -0.74
N TRP A 54 1.24 10.09 0.03
CA TRP A 54 0.33 8.95 0.10
C TRP A 54 -1.04 9.30 -0.49
N ALA A 55 -1.83 8.28 -0.84
CA ALA A 55 -3.22 8.46 -1.25
C ALA A 55 -4.12 7.28 -0.82
N ASP A 56 -5.41 7.54 -0.72
CA ASP A 56 -6.45 6.54 -0.52
C ASP A 56 -6.73 5.81 -1.85
N ALA A 57 -6.41 4.52 -1.90
CA ALA A 57 -6.63 3.66 -3.06
C ALA A 57 -8.05 3.06 -3.12
N VAL A 58 -8.85 3.19 -2.06
CA VAL A 58 -10.23 2.64 -2.01
C VAL A 58 -11.13 3.28 -3.08
N LYS A 59 -10.81 4.50 -3.50
CA LYS A 59 -11.63 5.25 -4.47
C LYS A 59 -11.52 4.79 -5.92
N ASN A 60 -10.48 4.02 -6.30
CA ASN A 60 -10.27 3.62 -7.70
C ASN A 60 -9.68 2.22 -7.82
N LYS A 61 -10.53 1.18 -7.75
CA LYS A 61 -10.18 -0.23 -7.97
C LYS A 61 -9.39 -0.49 -9.24
N THR A 62 -9.64 0.28 -10.30
CA THR A 62 -9.06 0.10 -11.63
C THR A 62 -7.67 0.73 -11.78
N VAL A 63 -7.23 1.58 -10.84
CA VAL A 63 -6.08 2.48 -11.06
C VAL A 63 -4.79 2.00 -10.37
N VAL A 64 -4.88 1.06 -9.44
CA VAL A 64 -3.68 0.50 -8.80
C VAL A 64 -3.11 -0.62 -9.69
N SER A 65 -2.55 -0.25 -10.83
CA SER A 65 -1.61 -1.13 -11.53
C SER A 65 -0.33 -1.18 -10.71
N LEU A 66 -0.22 -2.21 -9.88
CA LEU A 66 1.03 -2.54 -9.23
C LEU A 66 2.05 -2.86 -10.33
N GLN A 67 3.24 -2.31 -10.22
CA GLN A 67 4.33 -2.47 -11.18
C GLN A 67 5.65 -2.44 -10.41
N PRO A 68 6.72 -3.08 -10.92
CA PRO A 68 8.05 -2.95 -10.34
C PRO A 68 8.43 -1.47 -10.14
N ASP A 69 9.05 -1.16 -8.99
CA ASP A 69 9.40 0.19 -8.54
C ASP A 69 8.22 1.19 -8.44
N GLY A 70 6.99 0.69 -8.54
CA GLY A 70 5.76 1.48 -8.52
C GLY A 70 5.30 1.93 -7.13
N PRO A 71 4.02 2.28 -6.99
CA PRO A 71 3.44 2.60 -5.69
C PRO A 71 3.38 1.35 -4.79
N ILE A 72 3.68 1.53 -3.52
CA ILE A 72 3.59 0.52 -2.47
C ILE A 72 2.17 0.51 -1.92
N LEU A 73 1.54 -0.66 -1.85
CA LEU A 73 0.19 -0.79 -1.34
C LEU A 73 0.23 -1.21 0.12
N ILE A 74 -0.50 -0.48 0.97
CA ILE A 74 -0.73 -0.80 2.37
C ILE A 74 -2.17 -1.26 2.50
N VAL A 75 -2.34 -2.54 2.83
CA VAL A 75 -3.65 -3.19 2.94
C VAL A 75 -4.04 -3.29 4.41
N ALA A 76 -5.18 -2.70 4.76
CA ALA A 76 -5.79 -2.74 6.07
C ALA A 76 -6.92 -3.78 6.08
N ARG A 77 -6.79 -4.89 6.81
CA ARG A 77 -7.82 -5.93 6.83
C ARG A 77 -8.27 -6.28 8.24
N PRO A 78 -9.58 -6.26 8.53
CA PRO A 78 -10.09 -6.83 9.78
C PRO A 78 -9.95 -8.35 9.72
N VAL A 79 -9.38 -8.93 10.77
CA VAL A 79 -9.19 -10.37 10.94
C VAL A 79 -9.87 -10.78 12.25
N GLN A 80 -10.72 -11.78 12.17
CA GLN A 80 -11.33 -12.39 13.36
C GLN A 80 -10.27 -13.24 14.08
N THR A 81 -10.08 -12.96 15.37
CA THR A 81 -9.26 -13.74 16.29
C THR A 81 -10.10 -14.21 17.47
N ASP A 82 -9.50 -15.02 18.34
CA ASP A 82 -10.13 -15.50 19.57
C ASP A 82 -10.43 -14.35 20.57
N GLU A 83 -9.74 -13.22 20.43
CA GLU A 83 -9.90 -12.02 21.27
C GLU A 83 -10.84 -10.97 20.67
N GLY A 84 -11.33 -11.18 19.44
CA GLY A 84 -12.21 -10.25 18.73
C GLY A 84 -11.73 -9.93 17.33
N VAL A 85 -12.19 -8.82 16.76
CA VAL A 85 -11.75 -8.36 15.43
C VAL A 85 -10.53 -7.45 15.61
N LEU A 86 -9.39 -7.85 15.03
CA LEU A 86 -8.17 -7.05 15.00
C LEU A 86 -7.87 -6.57 13.58
N MET A 87 -7.40 -5.33 13.45
CA MET A 87 -6.91 -4.82 12.17
C MET A 87 -5.48 -5.29 11.94
N LYS A 88 -5.27 -6.04 10.86
CA LYS A 88 -3.94 -6.37 10.34
C LYS A 88 -3.58 -5.47 9.19
N TRP A 89 -2.29 -5.17 9.08
CA TRP A 89 -1.73 -4.33 8.03
C TRP A 89 -0.69 -5.12 7.25
N VAL A 90 -0.78 -5.08 5.93
CA VAL A 90 0.17 -5.76 5.05
C VAL A 90 0.69 -4.77 4.03
N GLN A 91 2.01 -4.67 3.94
CA GLN A 91 2.71 -3.99 2.88
C GLN A 91 2.88 -4.94 1.70
N VAL A 92 2.48 -4.48 0.52
CA VAL A 92 2.59 -5.22 -0.74
C VAL A 92 3.52 -4.45 -1.67
N GLU A 93 4.60 -5.11 -2.08
CA GLU A 93 5.61 -4.59 -2.99
C GLU A 93 5.78 -5.53 -4.17
N VAL A 94 5.93 -4.96 -5.37
CA VAL A 94 6.29 -5.71 -6.58
C VAL A 94 7.78 -5.52 -6.81
N VAL A 95 8.50 -6.63 -6.88
CA VAL A 95 9.95 -6.72 -7.11
C VAL A 95 10.20 -7.49 -8.42
N ASP A 96 11.18 -7.04 -9.18
CA ASP A 96 11.59 -7.66 -10.45
C ASP A 96 12.60 -8.80 -10.23
#